data_AF-A0A938SSS4-F1
#
_entry.id   AF-A0A938SSS4-F1
#
_cell.length_a   1.000
_cell.length_b   1.000
_cell.length_c   1.000
_cell.angle_alpha   90.00
_cell.angle_beta   90.00
_cell.angle_gamma   90.00
#
_symmetry.space_group_name_H-M   'P 1'
#
loop_
_entity.id
_entity.type
_entity.pdbx_description
1 polymer ?
#
loop_
_entity_poly.entity_id
_entity_poly.type
_entity_poly.pdbx_seq_one_letter_code
_entity_poly.pdbx_strand_id
1 'polypeptide(L)'
;MQVIKPSLLGALEEIEHAVTRGRIHGMDTVLSSCLESSFTLALLARLAAVTATGGRDHGLASAGLFEFDVVEQAVVRDGRMEIAPALPLPKLEYQPLKEAVVPWM
;
A
#
# COMPACT_ATOMS: atom_id res chain seq x y z
N MET A 1 6.04 -14.46 12.44
CA MET A 1 5.62 -13.20 11.81
C MET A 1 5.42 -13.47 10.34
N GLN A 2 4.32 -12.99 9.77
CA GLN A 2 3.98 -13.08 8.35
C GLN A 2 4.01 -11.67 7.77
N VAL A 3 4.62 -11.51 6.60
CA VAL A 3 4.57 -10.26 5.83
C VAL A 3 3.76 -10.52 4.58
N ILE A 4 2.68 -9.75 4.40
CA ILE A 4 1.84 -9.81 3.22
C ILE A 4 2.10 -8.58 2.38
N LYS A 5 2.27 -8.80 1.07
CA LYS A 5 2.37 -7.78 0.03
C LYS A 5 1.09 -7.82 -0.79
N PRO A 6 0.05 -7.03 -0.45
CA PRO A 6 -1.30 -7.23 -0.98
C PRO A 6 -1.36 -7.17 -2.51
N SER A 7 -0.61 -6.24 -3.11
CA SER A 7 -0.51 -6.08 -4.57
C SER A 7 0.06 -7.30 -5.31
N LEU A 8 0.78 -8.19 -4.62
CA LEU A 8 1.29 -9.45 -5.20
C LEU A 8 0.30 -10.62 -5.09
N LEU A 9 -0.70 -10.52 -4.21
CA LEU A 9 -1.78 -11.50 -4.09
C LEU A 9 -2.94 -11.18 -5.04
N GLY A 10 -3.15 -9.90 -5.35
CA GLY A 10 -4.17 -9.45 -6.28
C GLY A 10 -5.51 -9.19 -5.59
N ALA A 11 -6.35 -10.22 -5.49
CA ALA A 11 -7.74 -10.08 -5.02
C ALA A 11 -7.85 -9.86 -3.51
N LEU A 12 -8.90 -9.15 -3.06
CA LEU A 12 -9.15 -8.89 -1.63
C LEU A 12 -9.37 -10.18 -0.85
N GLU A 13 -10.08 -11.13 -1.46
CA GLU A 13 -10.37 -12.44 -0.89
C GLU A 13 -9.08 -13.25 -0.63
N GLU A 14 -8.10 -13.15 -1.52
CA GLU A 14 -6.79 -13.79 -1.35
C GLU A 14 -6.01 -13.17 -0.19
N ILE A 15 -6.12 -11.84 -0.02
CA ILE A 15 -5.50 -11.14 1.10
C ILE A 15 -6.16 -11.56 2.42
N GLU A 16 -7.48 -11.58 2.48
CA GLU A 16 -8.23 -12.04 3.66
C GLU A 16 -7.92 -13.50 4.01
N HIS A 17 -7.83 -14.37 3.01
CA HIS A 17 -7.45 -15.77 3.19
C HIS A 17 -6.03 -15.88 3.76
N ALA A 18 -5.07 -15.15 3.21
CA ALA A 18 -3.69 -15.14 3.69
C ALA A 18 -3.57 -14.64 5.13
N VAL A 19 -4.28 -13.56 5.47
CA VAL A 19 -4.36 -13.01 6.84
C VAL A 19 -4.98 -14.03 7.80
N THR A 20 -6.08 -14.68 7.39
CA THR A 20 -6.77 -15.69 8.21
C THR A 20 -5.88 -16.90 8.48
N ARG A 21 -5.15 -17.39 7.47
CA ARG A 21 -4.17 -18.47 7.66
C ARG A 21 -3.07 -18.08 8.63
N GLY A 22 -2.53 -16.87 8.51
CA GLY A 22 -1.54 -16.34 9.47
C GLY A 22 -2.05 -16.40 10.90
N ARG A 23 -3.29 -15.93 11.13
CA ARG A 23 -3.96 -15.96 12.44
C ARG A 23 -4.14 -17.38 12.98
N ILE A 24 -4.60 -18.32 12.16
CA ILE A 24 -4.79 -19.74 12.55
C ILE A 24 -3.47 -20.35 13.04
N HIS A 25 -2.35 -19.95 12.45
CA HIS A 25 -1.02 -20.43 12.84
C HIS A 25 -0.34 -19.57 13.93
N GLY A 26 -1.08 -18.66 14.58
CA GLY A 26 -0.55 -17.81 15.65
C GLY A 26 0.51 -16.83 15.18
N MET A 27 0.48 -16.42 13.91
CA MET A 27 1.42 -15.45 13.36
C MET A 27 0.91 -14.02 13.55
N ASP A 28 1.80 -13.13 14.01
CA ASP A 28 1.63 -11.69 13.83
C ASP A 28 1.78 -11.38 12.34
N THR A 29 0.74 -10.82 11.72
CA THR A 29 0.70 -10.52 10.29
C THR A 29 0.77 -9.01 10.08
N VAL A 30 1.71 -8.58 9.25
CA VAL A 30 1.86 -7.17 8.85
C VAL A 30 1.70 -7.04 7.34
N LEU A 31 1.21 -5.88 6.92
CA LEU A 31 1.14 -5.50 5.51
C LEU A 31 2.37 -4.67 5.14
N SER A 32 2.93 -4.94 3.96
CA SER A 32 4.01 -4.17 3.36
C SER A 32 3.65 -3.75 1.95
N SER A 33 4.06 -2.54 1.59
CA SER A 33 3.97 -2.00 0.24
C SER A 33 4.96 -2.71 -0.71
N CYS A 34 4.69 -2.57 -2.01
CA CYS A 34 5.54 -2.92 -3.16
C CYS A 34 5.93 -1.69 -3.97
N LEU A 35 6.09 -0.54 -3.30
CA LEU A 35 6.37 0.76 -3.94
C LEU A 35 5.20 1.22 -4.83
N GLU A 36 3.97 1.09 -4.31
CA GLU A 36 2.80 1.60 -5.00
C GLU A 36 2.66 3.12 -4.85
N SER A 37 1.73 3.70 -5.63
CA SER A 37 1.33 5.10 -5.49
C SER A 37 0.65 5.36 -4.14
N SER A 38 0.62 6.62 -3.71
CA SER A 38 -0.06 7.04 -2.47
C SER A 38 -1.54 6.72 -2.47
N PHE A 39 -2.18 6.63 -3.64
CA PHE A 39 -3.56 6.16 -3.76
C PHE A 39 -3.69 4.72 -3.23
N THR A 40 -2.83 3.82 -3.70
CA THR A 40 -2.83 2.43 -3.25
C THR A 40 -2.36 2.32 -1.80
N LEU A 41 -1.37 3.11 -1.36
CA LEU A 41 -0.94 3.12 0.04
C LEU A 41 -2.09 3.49 0.99
N ALA A 42 -2.96 4.44 0.61
CA ALA A 42 -4.16 4.79 1.38
C ALA A 42 -5.17 3.62 1.46
N LEU A 43 -5.34 2.85 0.38
CA LEU A 43 -6.14 1.62 0.38
C LEU A 43 -5.54 0.56 1.31
N LEU A 44 -4.22 0.33 1.23
CA LEU A 44 -3.51 -0.63 2.07
C LEU A 44 -3.53 -0.23 3.55
N ALA A 45 -3.46 1.06 3.86
CA ALA A 45 -3.59 1.60 5.21
C ALA A 45 -4.94 1.24 5.83
N ARG A 46 -6.01 1.44 5.06
CA ARG A 46 -7.36 1.07 5.46
C ARG A 46 -7.46 -0.42 5.64
N LEU A 47 -6.97 -1.21 4.68
CA LEU A 47 -6.97 -2.66 4.76
C LEU A 47 -6.27 -3.16 6.03
N ALA A 48 -5.09 -2.61 6.35
CA ALA A 48 -4.37 -2.90 7.59
C ALA A 48 -5.23 -2.58 8.83
N ALA A 49 -5.93 -1.45 8.83
CA ALA A 49 -6.80 -1.06 9.94
C ALA A 49 -8.02 -1.99 10.13
N VAL A 50 -8.61 -2.52 9.05
CA VAL A 50 -9.78 -3.43 9.14
C VAL A 50 -9.37 -4.89 9.38
N THR A 51 -8.26 -5.32 8.79
CA THR A 51 -7.79 -6.71 8.89
C THR A 51 -6.86 -6.96 10.08
N ALA A 52 -6.58 -5.91 10.86
CA ALA A 52 -5.61 -5.82 11.95
C ALA A 52 -5.31 -7.19 12.59
N THR A 53 -4.13 -7.70 12.28
CA THR A 53 -3.60 -8.98 12.77
C THR A 53 -2.32 -8.71 13.57
N GLY A 54 -2.46 -7.90 14.61
CA GLY A 54 -1.39 -7.61 15.58
C GLY A 54 -1.18 -6.12 15.84
N GLY A 55 -0.47 -5.80 16.91
CA GLY A 55 -0.11 -4.43 17.30
C GLY A 55 1.25 -3.97 16.75
N ARG A 56 1.74 -4.58 15.67
CA ARG A 56 3.06 -4.27 15.08
C ARG A 56 2.95 -3.25 13.95
N ASP A 57 4.06 -2.57 13.69
CA ASP A 57 4.16 -1.58 12.62
C ASP A 57 4.10 -2.23 11.22
N HIS A 58 3.49 -1.51 10.28
CA HIS A 58 3.31 -1.92 8.89
C HIS A 58 4.35 -1.26 7.97
N GLY A 59 4.71 -1.93 6.86
CA GLY A 59 5.67 -1.47 5.87
C GLY A 59 5.06 -0.59 4.77
N LEU A 60 4.29 0.45 5.14
CA LEU A 60 3.50 1.26 4.19
C LEU A 60 4.08 2.65 3.89
N ALA A 61 5.15 3.05 4.56
CA ALA A 61 5.74 4.40 4.43
C ALA A 61 6.67 4.54 3.20
N SER A 62 6.17 4.22 1.99
CA SER A 62 6.94 4.30 0.74
C SER A 62 6.59 5.49 -0.16
N ALA A 63 5.59 6.31 0.20
CA ALA A 63 5.16 7.47 -0.59
C ALA A 63 6.29 8.45 -0.92
N GLY A 64 7.19 8.71 0.04
CA GLY A 64 8.31 9.64 -0.13
C GLY A 64 9.47 9.13 -1.00
N LEU A 65 9.37 7.91 -1.55
CA LEU A 65 10.39 7.36 -2.45
C LEU A 65 10.22 7.83 -3.90
N PHE A 66 9.06 8.41 -4.25
CA PHE A 66 8.76 8.87 -5.59
C PHE A 66 8.71 10.40 -5.65
N GLU A 67 9.25 10.98 -6.72
CA GLU A 67 9.17 12.42 -6.99
C GLU A 67 7.74 12.85 -7.38
N PHE A 68 7.02 11.97 -8.08
CA PHE A 68 5.67 12.22 -8.59
C PHE A 68 4.70 11.13 -8.12
N ASP A 69 3.44 11.51 -7.93
CA ASP A 69 2.36 10.61 -7.52
C ASP A 69 1.05 11.01 -8.21
N VAL A 70 0.11 10.06 -8.31
CA VAL A 70 -1.20 10.26 -8.96
C VAL A 70 -2.21 10.98 -8.05
N VAL A 71 -1.88 11.13 -6.77
CA VAL A 71 -2.63 11.87 -5.75
C VAL A 71 -1.67 12.66 -4.87
N GLU A 72 -2.18 13.46 -3.94
CA GLU A 72 -1.33 14.02 -2.87
C GLU A 72 -0.65 12.89 -2.09
N GLN A 73 0.65 13.05 -1.80
CA GLN A 73 1.43 12.01 -1.16
C GLN A 73 0.87 11.67 0.23
N ALA A 74 0.88 10.37 0.56
CA ALA A 74 0.46 9.92 1.88
C ALA A 74 1.38 10.54 2.96
N VAL A 75 0.77 11.20 3.94
CA VAL A 75 1.50 11.87 5.01
C VAL A 75 1.88 10.85 6.09
N VAL A 76 3.18 10.74 6.34
CA VAL A 76 3.75 9.95 7.44
C VAL A 76 4.44 10.89 8.42
N ARG A 77 4.01 10.88 9.69
CA ARG A 77 4.56 11.70 10.78
C ARG A 77 4.70 10.84 12.03
N ASP A 78 5.86 10.92 12.68
CA ASP A 78 6.15 10.19 13.93
C ASP A 78 5.83 8.68 13.86
N GLY A 79 6.16 8.05 12.71
CA GLY A 79 5.90 6.63 12.48
C GLY A 79 4.42 6.27 12.20
N ARG A 80 3.55 7.27 12.05
CA ARG A 80 2.12 7.08 11.78
C ARG A 80 1.76 7.63 10.41
N MET A 81 1.05 6.83 9.64
CA MET A 81 0.45 7.27 8.39
C MET A 81 -0.97 7.80 8.66
N GLU A 82 -1.27 8.98 8.17
CA GLU A 82 -2.60 9.57 8.27
C GLU A 82 -3.56 8.88 7.29
N ILE A 83 -4.68 8.36 7.80
CA ILE A 83 -5.73 7.73 6.97
C ILE A 83 -6.86 8.75 6.80
N ALA A 84 -6.94 9.37 5.63
CA ALA A 84 -8.03 10.30 5.31
C ALA A 84 -9.39 9.57 5.33
N PRO A 85 -10.52 10.24 5.70
CA PRO A 85 -11.85 9.63 5.74
C PRO A 85 -12.38 9.18 4.37
N ALA A 86 -12.01 9.86 3.30
CA ALA A 86 -12.27 9.46 1.92
C ALA A 86 -10.98 8.98 1.24
N LEU A 87 -11.12 8.14 0.22
CA LEU A 87 -9.98 7.82 -0.65
C LEU A 87 -9.65 9.06 -1.49
N PRO A 88 -8.36 9.37 -1.70
CA PRO A 88 -7.98 10.49 -2.54
C PRO A 88 -8.43 10.20 -3.99
N LEU A 89 -8.85 11.24 -4.72
CA LEU A 89 -9.23 11.11 -6.12
C LEU A 89 -7.97 11.19 -6.99
N PRO A 90 -7.65 10.17 -7.80
CA PRO A 90 -6.53 10.23 -8.72
C PRO A 90 -6.68 11.37 -9.72
N LYS A 91 -5.61 12.14 -9.92
CA LYS A 91 -5.51 13.11 -11.01
C LYS A 91 -5.29 12.34 -12.31
N LEU A 92 -6.40 11.96 -12.94
CA LEU A 92 -6.38 11.28 -14.24
C LEU A 92 -6.24 12.31 -15.36
N GLU A 93 -5.04 12.86 -15.50
CA GLU A 93 -4.67 13.57 -16.73
C GLU A 93 -4.06 12.56 -17.70
N TYR A 94 -4.72 12.33 -18.83
CA TYR A 94 -4.16 11.51 -19.89
C TYR A 94 -2.92 12.21 -20.45
N GLN A 95 -1.75 11.65 -20.15
CA GLN A 95 -0.50 12.02 -20.79
C GLN A 95 -0.27 11.03 -21.93
N PRO A 96 -0.37 11.45 -23.22
CA PRO A 96 0.00 10.57 -24.31
C PRO A 96 1.46 10.16 -24.13
N LEU A 97 1.77 8.89 -24.38
CA LEU A 97 3.14 8.40 -24.47
C LEU A 97 3.85 9.22 -25.56
N LYS A 98 4.57 10.27 -25.19
CA LYS A 98 5.66 10.79 -26.00
C LYS A 98 6.69 9.66 -26.03
N GLU A 99 7.11 9.24 -27.21
CA GLU A 99 8.07 8.15 -27.42
C GLU A 99 9.11 8.11 -26.29
N ALA A 100 8.90 7.21 -25.32
CA ALA A 100 9.80 7.07 -24.21
C ALA A 100 10.98 6.26 -24.75
N VAL A 101 11.98 6.96 -25.27
CA VAL A 101 13.30 6.37 -25.46
C VAL A 101 13.84 6.14 -24.05
N VAL A 102 13.67 4.93 -23.53
CA VAL A 102 14.34 4.50 -22.31
C VAL A 102 15.76 4.14 -22.73
N PRO A 103 16.79 4.95 -22.43
CA PRO A 103 18.16 4.54 -22.69
C PRO A 103 18.45 3.34 -21.78
N TRP A 104 18.76 2.20 -22.39
CA TRP A 104 19.33 1.07 -21.69
C TRP A 104 20.72 1.51 -21.19
N MET A 105 20.91 1.55 -19.87
CA MET A 105 22.23 1.61 -19.22
C MET A 105 22.69 0.21 -18.84
#